data_AF-A0A537HTS0-F1
#
_entry.id   AF-A0A537HTS0-F1
#
_cell.length_a   1.000
_cell.length_b   1.000
_cell.length_c   1.000
_cell.angle_alpha   90.00
_cell.angle_beta   90.00
_cell.angle_gamma   90.00
#
_symmetry.space_group_name_H-M   'P 1'
#
loop_
_entity.id
_entity.type
_entity.pdbx_description
1 polymer ?
#
loop_
_entity_poly.entity_id
_entity_poly.type
_entity_poly.pdbx_seq_one_letter_code
_entity_poly.pdbx_strand_id
1 'polypeptide(L)'
;MKNTESSIEPRSSEDIVTRFDPSSKISLFLAKFPEYVKVLRLAINHEDSAANVPNYQGWQWHDVQAHPTKLIRLVTEGIAKICWRTRNSTCYLLRDSDAVRKAIKKPPIHANRESVE
;
A
#
# COMPACT_ATOMS: atom_id res chain seq x y z
N MET A 1 29.12 47.22 -27.42
CA MET A 1 30.28 46.29 -27.48
C MET A 1 30.47 45.75 -26.07
N LYS A 2 30.04 44.50 -25.81
CA LYS A 2 30.89 43.34 -25.40
C LYS A 2 31.87 43.71 -24.24
N ASN A 3 31.93 43.11 -23.06
CA ASN A 3 31.91 41.70 -22.64
C ASN A 3 31.79 41.62 -21.08
N THR A 4 31.03 40.66 -20.55
CA THR A 4 31.48 39.53 -19.71
C THR A 4 31.96 39.87 -18.30
N GLU A 5 31.06 39.71 -17.32
CA GLU A 5 31.44 39.24 -16.00
C GLU A 5 30.68 37.95 -15.67
N SER A 6 31.47 36.94 -15.37
CA SER A 6 31.13 35.59 -14.95
C SER A 6 30.35 35.61 -13.64
N SER A 7 29.33 34.75 -13.49
CA SER A 7 29.25 33.88 -12.31
C SER A 7 27.91 33.15 -12.18
N ILE A 8 28.05 31.83 -12.12
CA ILE A 8 27.26 30.90 -11.31
C ILE A 8 25.87 30.59 -11.87
N GLU A 9 25.82 29.54 -12.68
CA GLU A 9 24.63 28.70 -12.76
C GLU A 9 24.36 28.12 -11.36
N PRO A 10 23.17 28.29 -10.77
CA PRO A 10 22.79 27.46 -9.64
C PRO A 10 22.50 26.06 -10.16
N ARG A 11 23.54 25.23 -10.11
CA ARG A 11 23.45 23.77 -10.08
C ARG A 11 22.72 23.38 -8.80
N SER A 12 21.39 23.47 -8.77
CA SER A 12 20.60 22.85 -7.69
C SER A 12 20.52 21.36 -7.97
N SER A 13 21.55 20.66 -7.51
CA SER A 13 21.65 19.21 -7.40
C SER A 13 20.87 18.67 -6.20
N GLU A 14 19.69 19.19 -5.92
CA GLU A 14 18.86 18.80 -4.77
C GLU A 14 17.48 18.43 -5.30
N ASP A 15 16.93 17.32 -4.79
CA ASP A 15 15.67 16.68 -5.20
C ASP A 15 15.71 15.63 -6.35
N ILE A 16 16.77 14.81 -6.42
CA ILE A 16 16.56 13.37 -6.71
C ILE A 16 16.11 12.71 -5.40
N VAL A 17 15.07 13.24 -4.78
CA VAL A 17 14.27 12.46 -3.85
C VAL A 17 13.37 11.66 -4.77
N THR A 18 13.75 10.41 -5.05
CA THR A 18 12.81 9.40 -5.50
C THR A 18 11.68 9.39 -4.49
N ARG A 19 10.63 10.17 -4.78
CA ARG A 19 9.40 10.23 -3.99
C ARG A 19 8.90 8.80 -4.03
N PHE A 20 9.14 8.05 -2.97
CA PHE A 20 8.76 6.65 -2.88
C PHE A 20 7.24 6.65 -2.82
N ASP A 21 6.61 6.58 -3.99
CA ASP A 21 5.17 6.57 -4.10
C ASP A 21 4.67 5.26 -3.47
N PRO A 22 3.98 5.31 -2.31
CA PRO A 22 3.58 4.11 -1.60
C PRO A 22 2.65 3.25 -2.46
N SER A 23 1.81 3.88 -3.30
CA SER A 23 0.96 3.17 -4.26
C SER A 23 1.77 2.36 -5.26
N SER A 24 2.90 2.87 -5.76
CA SER A 24 3.76 2.15 -6.71
C SER A 24 4.38 0.89 -6.11
N LYS A 25 4.82 0.95 -4.84
CA LYS A 25 5.31 -0.23 -4.12
C LYS A 25 4.20 -1.26 -3.92
N ILE A 26 3.01 -0.82 -3.50
CA ILE A 26 1.85 -1.70 -3.30
C ILE A 26 1.42 -2.33 -4.64
N SER A 27 1.40 -1.55 -5.73
CA SER A 27 1.12 -2.05 -7.07
C SER A 27 2.10 -3.16 -7.47
N LEU A 28 3.41 -2.96 -7.32
CA LEU A 28 4.42 -3.99 -7.61
C LEU A 28 4.20 -5.26 -6.78
N PHE A 29 3.87 -5.10 -5.49
CA PHE A 29 3.52 -6.22 -4.62
C PHE A 29 2.28 -6.97 -5.14
N LEU A 30 1.24 -6.26 -5.56
CA LEU A 30 0.02 -6.85 -6.12
C LEU A 30 0.24 -7.50 -7.48
N ALA A 31 1.19 -7.02 -8.28
CA ALA A 31 1.62 -7.69 -9.51
C ALA A 31 2.20 -9.09 -9.21
N LYS A 32 2.99 -9.19 -8.14
CA LYS A 32 3.65 -10.44 -7.72
C LYS A 32 2.70 -11.38 -6.99
N PHE A 33 1.74 -10.82 -6.24
CA PHE A 33 0.81 -11.56 -5.39
C PHE A 33 -0.63 -11.08 -5.61
N PRO A 34 -1.25 -11.42 -6.75
CA PRO A 34 -2.58 -10.94 -7.09
C PRO A 34 -3.67 -11.41 -6.11
N GLU A 35 -3.44 -12.49 -5.34
CA GLU A 35 -4.41 -12.96 -4.36
C GLU A 35 -4.66 -11.95 -3.22
N TYR A 36 -3.72 -11.02 -3.00
CA TYR A 36 -3.84 -9.99 -1.96
C TYR A 36 -4.80 -8.88 -2.35
N VAL A 37 -5.19 -8.76 -3.63
CA VAL A 37 -6.17 -7.78 -4.07
C VAL A 37 -7.49 -7.97 -3.33
N LYS A 38 -7.97 -9.22 -3.19
CA LYS A 38 -9.21 -9.51 -2.45
C LYS A 38 -9.09 -9.10 -0.98
N VAL A 39 -7.96 -9.44 -0.34
CA VAL A 39 -7.69 -9.14 1.07
C VAL A 39 -7.69 -7.63 1.31
N LEU A 40 -6.97 -6.86 0.49
CA LEU A 40 -6.87 -5.42 0.62
C LEU A 40 -8.20 -4.71 0.31
N ARG A 41 -9.01 -5.23 -0.62
CA ARG A 41 -10.37 -4.72 -0.86
C ARG A 41 -11.26 -4.89 0.36
N LEU A 42 -11.22 -6.07 1.01
CA LEU A 42 -11.99 -6.31 2.23
C LEU A 42 -11.50 -5.43 3.39
N ALA A 43 -10.19 -5.27 3.54
CA ALA A 43 -9.60 -4.38 4.53
C ALA A 43 -10.08 -2.92 4.37
N ILE A 44 -10.05 -2.40 3.13
CA ILE A 44 -10.57 -1.06 2.81
C ILE A 44 -12.05 -0.95 3.18
N ASN A 45 -12.86 -1.94 2.80
CA ASN A 45 -14.29 -1.93 3.08
C ASN A 45 -14.57 -1.92 4.59
N HIS A 46 -13.75 -2.62 5.37
CA HIS A 46 -13.84 -2.65 6.82
C HIS A 46 -13.48 -1.30 7.45
N GLU A 47 -12.40 -0.67 7.00
CA GLU A 47 -12.01 0.66 7.47
C GLU A 47 -13.04 1.73 7.08
N ASP A 48 -13.63 1.64 5.89
CA ASP A 48 -14.68 2.54 5.40
C ASP A 48 -15.97 2.39 6.23
N SER A 49 -16.42 1.15 6.45
CA SER A 49 -17.59 0.83 7.27
C SER A 49 -17.41 1.24 8.73
N ALA A 50 -16.17 1.19 9.22
CA ALA A 50 -15.81 1.55 10.59
C ALA A 50 -15.47 3.03 10.78
N ALA A 51 -15.54 3.86 9.73
CA ALA A 51 -15.18 5.28 9.80
C ALA A 51 -15.97 6.06 10.86
N ASN A 52 -17.20 5.63 11.16
CA ASN A 52 -18.07 6.23 12.17
C ASN A 52 -18.08 5.49 13.52
N VAL A 53 -17.25 4.45 13.67
CA VAL A 53 -17.22 3.64 14.89
C VAL A 53 -16.19 4.21 15.87
N PRO A 54 -16.61 4.72 17.04
CA PRO A 54 -15.67 5.20 18.04
C PRO A 54 -14.82 4.02 18.55
N ASN A 55 -13.52 4.26 18.72
CA ASN A 55 -12.53 3.27 19.18
C ASN A 55 -12.32 2.07 18.23
N TYR A 56 -12.48 2.26 16.92
CA TYR A 56 -12.13 1.21 15.96
C TYR A 56 -10.66 0.77 16.11
N GLN A 57 -10.45 -0.51 16.37
CA GLN A 57 -9.11 -1.08 16.66
C GLN A 57 -8.46 -1.74 15.43
N GLY A 58 -9.15 -1.76 14.29
CA GLY A 58 -8.71 -2.46 13.08
C GLY A 58 -9.49 -3.73 12.78
N TRP A 59 -9.14 -4.37 11.67
CA TRP A 59 -9.74 -5.61 11.16
C TRP A 59 -8.87 -6.82 11.52
N GLN A 60 -9.48 -8.00 11.55
CA GLN A 60 -8.83 -9.28 11.86
C GLN A 60 -8.75 -10.18 10.63
N TRP A 61 -8.08 -11.33 10.78
CA TRP A 61 -7.86 -12.30 9.70
C TRP A 61 -9.16 -12.85 9.08
N HIS A 62 -10.21 -13.02 9.89
CA HIS A 62 -11.51 -13.50 9.41
C HIS A 62 -12.28 -12.42 8.65
N ASP A 63 -12.18 -11.16 9.05
CA ASP A 63 -12.83 -10.02 8.37
C ASP A 63 -12.39 -9.88 6.91
N VAL A 64 -11.11 -10.17 6.64
CA VAL A 64 -10.51 -10.11 5.30
C VAL A 64 -10.37 -11.48 4.64
N GLN A 65 -10.98 -12.51 5.21
CA GLN A 65 -11.00 -13.89 4.70
C GLN A 65 -9.59 -14.40 4.32
N ALA A 66 -8.59 -14.13 5.16
CA ALA A 66 -7.19 -14.47 4.90
C ALA A 66 -6.57 -15.25 6.06
N HIS A 67 -5.60 -16.12 5.76
CA HIS A 67 -4.81 -16.79 6.79
C HIS A 67 -3.87 -15.80 7.49
N PRO A 68 -3.64 -15.89 8.82
CA PRO A 68 -2.77 -14.96 9.56
C PRO A 68 -1.38 -14.77 8.94
N THR A 69 -0.77 -15.82 8.39
CA THR A 69 0.54 -15.74 7.70
C THR A 69 0.55 -14.76 6.53
N LYS A 70 -0.57 -14.64 5.79
CA LYS A 70 -0.71 -13.64 4.71
C LYS A 70 -0.70 -12.23 5.28
N LEU A 71 -1.34 -12.02 6.43
CA LEU A 71 -1.34 -10.71 7.08
C LEU A 71 0.04 -10.31 7.59
N ILE A 72 0.81 -11.27 8.11
CA ILE A 72 2.21 -11.00 8.47
C ILE A 72 3.01 -10.51 7.27
N ARG A 73 2.81 -11.08 6.08
CA ARG A 73 3.47 -10.58 4.86
C ARG A 73 3.09 -9.12 4.55
N LEU A 74 1.81 -8.74 4.69
CA LEU A 74 1.38 -7.34 4.51
C LEU A 74 2.07 -6.41 5.51
N VAL A 75 2.30 -6.87 6.74
CA VAL A 75 3.01 -6.10 7.77
C VAL A 75 4.50 -5.97 7.42
N THR A 76 5.16 -7.06 7.04
CA THR A 76 6.58 -7.06 6.64
C THR A 76 6.84 -6.17 5.42
N GLU A 77 5.91 -6.14 4.45
CA GLU A 77 6.02 -5.27 3.27
C GLU A 77 5.70 -3.80 3.57
N GLY A 78 5.19 -3.51 4.77
CA GLY A 78 4.83 -2.16 5.22
C GLY A 78 3.50 -1.65 4.66
N ILE A 79 2.64 -2.54 4.17
CA ILE A 79 1.30 -2.23 3.63
C ILE A 79 0.27 -2.13 4.76
N ALA A 80 0.40 -3.00 5.76
CA ALA A 80 -0.41 -3.01 6.97
C ALA A 80 0.46 -2.84 8.22
N LYS A 81 -0.16 -2.56 9.36
CA LYS A 81 0.46 -2.54 10.67
C LYS A 81 -0.40 -3.28 11.68
N ILE A 82 0.22 -3.83 12.72
CA ILE A 82 -0.49 -4.37 13.88
C ILE A 82 -0.87 -3.18 14.76
N CYS A 83 -2.16 -2.99 14.99
CA CYS A 83 -2.67 -1.90 15.83
C CYS A 83 -2.88 -2.35 17.28
N TRP A 84 -3.47 -3.54 17.44
CA TRP A 84 -3.78 -4.10 18.75
C TRP A 84 -3.59 -5.60 18.73
N ARG A 85 -3.10 -6.17 19.84
CA ARG A 85 -2.92 -7.61 19.98
C ARG A 85 -3.35 -8.04 21.38
N THR A 86 -4.19 -9.07 21.42
CA THR A 86 -4.55 -9.80 22.63
C THR A 86 -3.97 -11.23 22.55
N ARG A 87 -4.24 -12.04 23.57
CA ARG A 87 -3.82 -13.46 23.61
C ARG A 87 -4.43 -14.28 22.46
N ASN A 88 -5.60 -13.90 21.94
CA ASN A 88 -6.37 -14.68 20.98
C ASN A 88 -6.69 -13.94 19.68
N SER A 89 -6.42 -12.63 19.61
CA SER A 89 -6.75 -11.80 18.44
C SER A 89 -5.64 -10.82 18.12
N THR A 90 -5.49 -10.51 16.84
CA THR A 90 -4.59 -9.45 16.36
C THR A 90 -5.38 -8.61 15.38
N CYS A 91 -5.44 -7.31 15.65
CA CYS A 91 -6.11 -6.32 14.83
C CYS A 91 -5.08 -5.57 13.99
N TYR A 92 -5.39 -5.41 12.72
CA TYR A 92 -4.53 -4.80 11.71
C TYR A 92 -5.20 -3.54 11.15
N LEU A 93 -4.37 -2.60 10.72
CA LEU A 93 -4.79 -1.42 9.97
C LEU A 93 -3.92 -1.28 8.74
N LEU A 94 -4.49 -0.76 7.65
CA LEU A 94 -3.73 -0.32 6.51
C LEU A 94 -2.87 0.87 6.92
N ARG A 95 -1.61 0.87 6.46
CA ARG A 95 -0.71 1.99 6.72
C ARG A 95 -1.13 3.23 5.95
N ASP A 96 -1.56 3.03 4.71
CA ASP A 96 -1.97 4.08 3.79
C ASP A 96 -3.13 3.58 2.92
N SER A 97 -4.36 3.79 3.40
CA SER A 97 -5.56 3.27 2.75
C SER A 97 -5.82 3.94 1.39
N ASP A 98 -5.40 5.19 1.20
CA ASP A 98 -5.49 5.90 -0.09
C ASP A 98 -4.52 5.29 -1.12
N ALA A 99 -3.27 5.06 -0.72
CA ALA A 99 -2.29 4.39 -1.58
C ALA A 99 -2.75 2.98 -1.99
N VAL A 100 -3.33 2.22 -1.06
CA VAL A 100 -3.90 0.89 -1.35
C VAL A 100 -5.09 1.00 -2.31
N ARG A 101 -6.02 1.96 -2.11
CA ARG A 101 -7.14 2.20 -3.04
C ARG A 101 -6.64 2.55 -4.45
N LYS A 102 -5.60 3.39 -4.56
CA LYS A 102 -4.98 3.74 -5.84
C LYS A 102 -4.35 2.52 -6.52
N ALA A 103 -3.59 1.72 -5.77
CA ALA A 103 -2.92 0.53 -6.28
C ALA A 103 -3.90 -0.55 -6.78
N ILE A 104 -5.03 -0.75 -6.09
CA ILE A 104 -6.06 -1.70 -6.52
C ILE A 104 -6.81 -1.23 -7.77
N LYS A 105 -7.03 0.09 -7.91
CA LYS A 105 -7.70 0.67 -9.11
C LYS A 105 -6.83 0.60 -10.36
N LYS A 106 -5.51 0.65 -10.19
CA LYS A 106 -4.51 0.51 -11.25
C LYS A 106 -3.60 -0.68 -10.94
N PRO A 107 -4.11 -1.93 -11.07
CA PRO A 107 -3.23 -3.07 -10.98
C PRO A 107 -2.19 -2.93 -12.11
N PRO A 108 -0.89 -3.07 -11.82
CA PRO A 108 0.11 -3.09 -12.88
C PRO A 108 -0.24 -4.21 -13.85
N ILE A 109 -0.33 -3.84 -15.13
CA ILE A 109 -0.77 -4.69 -16.24
C ILE A 109 0.25 -5.83 -16.42
N HIS A 110 0.19 -6.89 -15.62
CA HIS A 110 0.88 -8.16 -15.90
C HIS A 110 0.09 -9.33 -15.31
N ALA A 111 -0.88 -9.85 -16.08
CA ALA A 111 -1.11 -11.29 -16.26
C ALA A 111 -2.32 -11.51 -17.19
N ASN A 112 -2.09 -11.33 -18.50
CA ASN A 112 -2.66 -12.29 -19.43
C ASN A 112 -1.94 -13.61 -19.14
N ARG A 113 -2.62 -14.58 -18.52
CA ARG A 113 -2.24 -15.98 -18.65
C ARG A 113 -3.50 -16.84 -18.56
N GLU A 114 -3.98 -17.16 -19.76
CA GLU A 114 -4.79 -18.32 -20.15
C GLU A 114 -5.78 -18.89 -19.12
N SER A 115 -7.06 -18.76 -19.45
CA SER A 115 -7.98 -19.89 -19.32
C SER A 115 -8.52 -20.20 -20.70
N VAL A 116 -7.74 -21.00 -21.42
CA VAL A 116 -8.28 -22.02 -22.31
C VAL A 116 -8.65 -23.19 -21.41
N GLU A 117 -9.94 -23.41 -21.21
CA GLU A 117 -10.60 -24.73 -21.28
C GLU A 117 -12.13 -24.53 -21.24
#